data_AF-A0A7X8E2Q2-F1
#
_entry.id   AF-A0A7X8E2Q2-F1
#
_cell.length_a   1.000
_cell.length_b   1.000
_cell.length_c   1.000
_cell.angle_alpha   90.00
_cell.angle_beta   90.00
_cell.angle_gamma   90.00
#
_symmetry.space_group_name_H-M   'P 1'
#
loop_
_entity.id
_entity.type
_entity.pdbx_description
1 polymer ?
#
loop_
_entity_poly.entity_id
_entity_poly.type
_entity_poly.pdbx_seq_one_letter_code
_entity_poly.pdbx_strand_id
1 'polypeptide(L)'
;VTRTGCDSLAIAIGTSHGAYKFKPGTKIQLRFDILEEIERRLPDFPIVLHGASSVIPEFVDMINEYGGALEDALGVPEPMLRDAAKRAVCKINIDSDLRLAMTGTLRKQLTENPAEFDPRKYLGPAREAIKGLVSHKITNVLGSDNKA
;
A
#
# COMPACT_ATOMS: atom_id res chain seq x y z
N VAL A 1 -9.43 8.74 22.41
CA VAL A 1 -8.51 9.90 22.50
C VAL A 1 -8.43 10.42 23.93
N THR A 2 -9.38 11.19 24.46
CA THR A 2 -9.26 11.83 25.80
C THR A 2 -8.93 10.86 26.94
N ARG A 3 -9.56 9.68 26.97
CA ARG A 3 -9.32 8.66 28.00
C ARG A 3 -7.92 8.04 27.97
N THR A 4 -7.29 8.01 26.80
CA THR A 4 -6.04 7.28 26.57
C THR A 4 -4.84 8.21 26.40
N GLY A 5 -5.05 9.47 25.99
CA GLY A 5 -3.97 10.40 25.70
C GLY A 5 -3.08 9.97 24.54
N CYS A 6 -3.58 9.15 23.61
CA CYS A 6 -2.79 8.73 22.44
C CYS A 6 -2.51 9.92 21.51
N ASP A 7 -1.36 9.89 20.83
CA ASP A 7 -0.92 10.97 19.93
C ASP A 7 -1.51 10.87 18.52
N SER A 8 -1.99 9.68 18.14
CA SER A 8 -2.64 9.42 16.86
C SER A 8 -3.71 8.35 17.00
N LEU A 9 -4.65 8.31 16.05
CA LEU A 9 -5.79 7.39 16.08
C LEU A 9 -5.89 6.64 14.75
N ALA A 10 -5.70 5.33 14.80
CA ALA A 10 -6.05 4.45 13.70
C ALA A 10 -7.56 4.25 13.64
N ILE A 11 -8.14 4.41 12.44
CA ILE A 11 -9.60 4.33 12.23
C ILE A 11 -9.96 3.20 11.25
N ALA A 12 -11.19 2.71 11.35
CA ALA A 12 -11.73 1.70 10.44
C ALA A 12 -12.73 2.34 9.47
N ILE A 13 -12.30 2.51 8.21
CA ILE A 13 -13.13 3.13 7.15
C ILE A 13 -13.25 2.24 5.90
N GLY A 14 -13.16 0.92 6.07
CA GLY A 14 -13.31 -0.06 4.99
C GLY A 14 -12.02 -0.66 4.45
N THR A 15 -10.89 -0.49 5.13
CA THR A 15 -9.63 -1.17 4.80
C THR A 15 -9.45 -2.48 5.57
N SER A 16 -8.64 -3.39 5.03
CA SER A 16 -8.22 -4.63 5.68
C SER A 16 -6.76 -4.97 5.32
N HIS A 17 -6.11 -5.87 6.07
CA HIS A 17 -4.72 -6.26 5.82
C HIS A 17 -4.59 -7.24 4.65
N GLY A 18 -3.37 -7.43 4.13
CA GLY A 18 -3.09 -8.38 3.05
C GLY A 18 -3.35 -7.84 1.64
N ALA A 19 -3.34 -8.73 0.65
CA ALA A 19 -3.52 -8.42 -0.78
C ALA A 19 -4.98 -8.55 -1.25
N TYR A 20 -5.87 -9.10 -0.42
CA TYR A 20 -7.29 -9.34 -0.71
C TYR A 20 -8.16 -8.41 0.10
N LYS A 21 -8.14 -7.11 -0.22
CA LYS A 21 -8.82 -6.11 0.59
C LYS A 21 -10.31 -6.01 0.29
N PHE A 22 -10.67 -6.25 -0.96
CA PHE A 22 -12.02 -6.14 -1.47
C PHE A 22 -12.40 -7.44 -2.18
N LYS A 23 -13.68 -7.78 -2.13
CA LYS A 23 -14.20 -8.91 -2.92
C LYS A 23 -14.38 -8.47 -4.37
N PRO A 24 -14.08 -9.32 -5.36
CA PRO A 24 -14.39 -9.04 -6.76
C PRO A 24 -15.85 -8.62 -6.94
N GLY A 25 -16.09 -7.63 -7.80
CA GLY A 25 -17.43 -7.09 -8.06
C GLY A 25 -18.00 -6.19 -6.95
N THR A 26 -17.27 -5.93 -5.87
CA THR A 26 -17.69 -4.94 -4.86
C THR A 26 -17.23 -3.53 -5.23
N LYS A 27 -18.07 -2.53 -4.92
CA LYS A 27 -17.66 -1.14 -5.04
C LYS A 27 -16.56 -0.85 -4.03
N ILE A 28 -15.34 -0.65 -4.53
CA ILE A 28 -14.18 -0.29 -3.72
C ILE A 28 -14.37 1.15 -3.25
N GLN A 29 -14.48 1.36 -1.94
CA GLN A 29 -14.75 2.66 -1.36
C GLN A 29 -14.22 2.75 0.07
N LEU A 30 -13.46 3.82 0.35
CA LEU A 30 -13.23 4.27 1.72
C LEU A 30 -14.45 5.07 2.22
N ARG A 31 -14.83 4.87 3.48
CA ARG A 31 -15.92 5.60 4.14
C ARG A 31 -15.48 7.01 4.55
N PHE A 32 -15.35 7.90 3.56
CA PHE A 32 -15.00 9.30 3.78
C PHE A 32 -15.99 10.06 4.65
N ASP A 33 -17.26 9.64 4.66
CA ASP A 33 -18.28 10.15 5.58
C ASP A 33 -17.91 9.92 7.05
N ILE A 34 -17.28 8.79 7.37
CA ILE A 34 -16.76 8.51 8.72
C ILE A 34 -15.52 9.35 9.01
N LEU A 35 -14.62 9.53 8.03
CA LEU A 35 -13.45 10.39 8.20
C LEU A 35 -13.87 11.84 8.49
N GLU A 36 -14.83 12.37 7.75
CA GLU A 36 -15.37 13.73 7.94
C GLU A 36 -15.99 13.93 9.33
N GLU A 37 -16.74 12.94 9.83
CA GLU A 37 -17.30 13.01 11.18
C GLU A 37 -16.21 12.93 12.26
N ILE A 38 -15.14 12.18 12.02
CA ILE A 38 -13.98 12.12 12.92
C ILE A 38 -13.24 13.45 12.92
N GLU A 39 -13.02 14.07 11.76
CA GLU A 39 -12.41 15.39 11.61
C GLU A 39 -13.20 16.47 12.36
N ARG A 40 -14.53 16.42 12.28
CA ARG A 40 -15.41 17.34 13.02
C ARG A 40 -15.29 17.18 14.54
N ARG A 41 -15.13 15.94 15.01
CA ARG A 41 -15.09 15.62 16.45
C ARG A 41 -13.69 15.74 17.06
N LEU A 42 -12.67 15.60 16.24
CA LEU A 42 -11.25 15.59 16.63
C LEU A 42 -10.48 16.51 15.66
N PRO A 43 -10.76 17.83 15.66
CA PRO A 43 -10.08 18.77 14.78
C PRO A 43 -8.57 18.71 15.02
N ASP A 44 -7.80 18.75 13.93
CA ASP A 44 -6.33 18.72 13.90
C ASP A 44 -5.69 17.48 14.56
N PHE A 45 -6.47 16.42 14.84
CA PHE A 45 -5.95 15.22 15.48
C PHE A 45 -5.36 14.24 14.44
N PRO A 46 -4.12 13.75 14.61
CA PRO A 46 -3.46 12.84 13.67
C PRO A 46 -4.22 11.52 13.45
N ILE A 47 -4.70 11.28 12.21
CA ILE A 47 -5.40 10.04 11.83
C ILE A 47 -4.47 9.08 11.07
N VAL A 48 -4.62 7.79 11.36
CA VAL A 48 -3.83 6.70 10.76
C VAL A 48 -4.74 5.76 9.96
N LEU A 49 -4.33 5.41 8.74
CA LEU A 49 -4.96 4.35 7.94
C LEU A 49 -4.13 3.07 7.98
N HIS A 50 -4.75 1.99 8.45
CA HIS A 50 -4.21 0.64 8.40
C HIS A 50 -4.63 -0.07 7.10
N GLY A 51 -3.90 -1.13 6.74
CA GLY A 51 -4.29 -2.00 5.62
C GLY A 51 -4.43 -1.26 4.29
N ALA A 52 -3.60 -0.25 4.03
CA ALA A 52 -3.83 0.72 2.96
C ALA A 52 -3.03 0.45 1.67
N SER A 53 -2.36 -0.69 1.56
CA SER A 53 -1.69 -1.10 0.32
C SER A 53 -2.63 -1.11 -0.90
N SER A 54 -2.13 -0.68 -2.05
CA SER A 54 -2.91 -0.53 -3.27
C SER A 54 -2.98 -1.78 -4.14
N VAL A 55 -2.08 -2.74 -3.91
CA VAL A 55 -1.95 -3.98 -4.68
C VAL A 55 -1.79 -3.65 -6.16
N ILE A 56 -0.60 -3.17 -6.52
CA ILE A 56 -0.30 -2.65 -7.86
C ILE A 56 -0.41 -3.77 -8.90
N PRO A 57 -1.26 -3.62 -9.95
CA PRO A 57 -1.48 -4.66 -10.95
C PRO A 57 -0.20 -5.19 -11.59
N GLU A 58 0.75 -4.30 -11.91
CA GLU A 58 2.05 -4.67 -12.49
C GLU A 58 2.76 -5.80 -11.71
N PHE A 59 2.78 -5.72 -10.38
CA PHE A 59 3.45 -6.75 -9.56
C PHE A 59 2.60 -8.01 -9.39
N VAL A 60 1.28 -7.90 -9.40
CA VAL A 60 0.38 -9.06 -9.38
C VAL A 60 0.53 -9.86 -10.67
N ASP A 61 0.49 -9.16 -11.80
CA ASP A 61 0.63 -9.73 -13.13
C ASP A 61 2.00 -10.40 -13.29
N MET A 62 3.07 -9.71 -12.86
CA MET A 62 4.42 -10.28 -12.83
C MET A 62 4.49 -11.55 -11.98
N ILE A 63 3.87 -11.57 -10.79
CA ILE A 63 3.86 -12.79 -9.97
C ILE A 63 3.15 -13.93 -10.69
N ASN A 64 2.01 -13.66 -11.32
CA ASN A 64 1.22 -14.67 -12.04
C ASN A 64 1.96 -15.20 -13.28
N GLU A 65 2.62 -14.32 -14.03
CA GLU A 65 3.44 -14.68 -15.20
C GLU A 65 4.59 -15.63 -14.82
N TYR A 66 5.26 -15.35 -13.69
CA TYR A 66 6.42 -16.13 -13.22
C TYR A 66 6.04 -17.14 -12.12
N GLY A 67 5.00 -17.93 -12.38
CA GLY A 67 4.66 -19.14 -11.61
C GLY A 67 3.99 -18.90 -10.27
N GLY A 68 3.39 -17.74 -10.06
CA GLY A 68 2.53 -17.42 -8.91
C GLY A 68 1.04 -17.61 -9.23
N ALA A 69 0.21 -17.46 -8.20
CA ALA A 69 -1.25 -17.57 -8.30
C ALA A 69 -1.91 -16.58 -7.32
N LEU A 70 -2.01 -15.33 -7.76
CA LEU A 70 -2.64 -14.21 -7.04
C LEU A 70 -3.92 -13.76 -7.77
N GLU A 71 -4.84 -14.69 -8.00
CA GLU A 71 -6.17 -14.38 -8.53
C GLU A 71 -6.91 -13.44 -7.57
N ASP A 72 -7.64 -12.46 -8.10
CA ASP A 72 -8.49 -11.53 -7.33
C ASP A 72 -7.77 -10.62 -6.30
N ALA A 73 -6.45 -10.48 -6.39
CA ALA A 73 -5.70 -9.56 -5.55
C ALA A 73 -6.12 -8.10 -5.84
N LEU A 74 -6.75 -7.44 -4.86
CA LEU A 74 -7.33 -6.11 -4.98
C LEU A 74 -7.01 -5.27 -3.74
N GLY A 75 -6.46 -4.08 -3.97
CA GLY A 75 -6.05 -3.15 -2.92
C GLY A 75 -6.81 -1.82 -2.96
N VAL A 76 -6.36 -0.87 -2.14
CA VAL A 76 -6.98 0.45 -2.05
C VAL A 76 -6.53 1.34 -3.21
N PRO A 77 -7.44 1.92 -4.01
CA PRO A 77 -7.08 2.80 -5.13
C PRO A 77 -6.25 3.99 -4.65
N GLU A 78 -5.12 4.23 -5.32
CA GLU A 78 -4.21 5.33 -4.97
C GLU A 78 -4.88 6.71 -4.92
N PRO A 79 -5.82 7.07 -5.81
CA PRO A 79 -6.54 8.35 -5.70
C PRO A 79 -7.29 8.50 -4.37
N MET A 80 -7.87 7.43 -3.83
CA MET A 80 -8.55 7.48 -2.53
C MET A 80 -7.56 7.69 -1.39
N LEU A 81 -6.39 7.06 -1.45
CA LEU A 81 -5.32 7.30 -0.47
C LEU A 81 -4.80 8.73 -0.55
N ARG A 82 -4.67 9.27 -1.77
CA ARG A 82 -4.26 10.66 -2.01
C ARG A 82 -5.28 11.65 -1.44
N ASP A 83 -6.57 11.38 -1.63
CA ASP A 83 -7.63 12.22 -1.08
C ASP A 83 -7.69 12.14 0.44
N ALA A 84 -7.46 10.96 1.03
CA ALA A 84 -7.35 10.82 2.48
C ALA A 84 -6.13 11.59 3.03
N ALA A 85 -4.97 11.49 2.38
CA ALA A 85 -3.73 12.16 2.77
C ALA A 85 -3.79 13.69 2.68
N LYS A 86 -4.69 14.25 1.86
CA LYS A 86 -4.96 15.70 1.79
C LYS A 86 -5.80 16.20 2.97
N ARG A 87 -6.34 15.31 3.80
CA ARG A 87 -7.20 15.63 4.95
C ARG A 87 -6.49 15.27 6.26
N ALA A 88 -7.19 14.81 7.31
CA ALA A 88 -6.57 14.53 8.60
C ALA A 88 -5.69 13.26 8.66
N VAL A 89 -5.65 12.45 7.59
CA VAL A 89 -4.80 11.25 7.56
C VAL A 89 -3.34 11.64 7.34
N CYS A 90 -2.53 11.49 8.39
CA CYS A 90 -1.10 11.83 8.36
C CYS A 90 -0.18 10.60 8.30
N LYS A 91 -0.74 9.39 8.44
CA LYS A 91 0.03 8.13 8.37
C LYS A 91 -0.77 7.06 7.64
N ILE A 92 -0.17 6.48 6.60
CA ILE A 92 -0.78 5.43 5.76
C ILE A 92 0.13 4.20 5.80
N ASN A 93 -0.37 3.08 6.33
CA ASN A 93 0.41 1.85 6.46
C ASN A 93 0.37 1.06 5.14
N ILE A 94 1.54 0.88 4.53
CA ILE A 94 1.74 0.15 3.27
C ILE A 94 2.76 -0.96 3.51
N ASP A 95 2.39 -2.21 3.23
CA ASP A 95 3.27 -3.37 3.41
C ASP A 95 3.10 -4.36 2.25
N SER A 96 1.86 -4.79 1.94
CA SER A 96 1.59 -5.74 0.85
C SER A 96 2.21 -5.30 -0.49
N ASP A 97 2.19 -4.00 -0.82
CA ASP A 97 2.79 -3.49 -2.06
C ASP A 97 4.30 -3.77 -2.12
N LEU A 98 5.02 -3.63 -0.99
CA LEU A 98 6.46 -3.90 -0.91
C LEU A 98 6.75 -5.38 -1.09
N ARG A 99 5.94 -6.23 -0.46
CA ARG A 99 6.04 -7.69 -0.59
C ARG A 99 5.80 -8.14 -2.02
N LEU A 100 4.79 -7.57 -2.68
CA LEU A 100 4.45 -7.88 -4.08
C LEU A 100 5.58 -7.42 -5.02
N ALA A 101 6.08 -6.20 -4.87
CA ALA A 101 7.19 -5.68 -5.66
C ALA A 101 8.44 -6.57 -5.57
N MET A 102 8.79 -6.97 -4.35
CA MET A 102 9.91 -7.88 -4.12
C MET A 102 9.66 -9.25 -4.75
N THR A 103 8.50 -9.85 -4.46
CA THR A 103 8.19 -11.22 -4.85
C THR A 103 8.09 -11.37 -6.37
N GLY A 104 7.40 -10.45 -7.05
CA GLY A 104 7.29 -10.46 -8.50
C GLY A 104 8.66 -10.33 -9.16
N THR A 105 9.47 -9.37 -8.71
CA THR A 105 10.82 -9.17 -9.25
C THR A 105 11.70 -10.39 -9.03
N LEU A 106 11.67 -11.01 -7.85
CA LEU A 106 12.44 -12.21 -7.56
C LEU A 106 12.03 -13.39 -8.45
N ARG A 107 10.72 -13.63 -8.60
CA ARG A 107 10.20 -14.70 -9.46
C ARG A 107 10.64 -14.52 -10.90
N LYS A 108 10.54 -13.30 -11.44
CA LYS A 108 11.03 -12.95 -12.76
C LYS A 108 12.53 -13.25 -12.90
N GLN A 109 13.35 -12.71 -12.00
CA GLN A 109 14.81 -12.86 -12.07
C GLN A 109 15.26 -14.32 -12.04
N LEU A 110 14.68 -15.13 -11.15
CA LEU A 110 15.02 -16.55 -11.02
C LEU A 110 14.49 -17.40 -12.20
N THR A 111 13.38 -17.01 -12.81
CA THR A 111 12.83 -17.72 -13.97
C THR A 111 13.62 -17.41 -15.24
N GLU A 112 13.97 -16.14 -15.48
CA GLU A 112 14.73 -15.72 -16.67
C GLU A 112 16.22 -16.10 -16.59
N ASN A 113 16.77 -16.27 -15.39
CA ASN A 113 18.19 -16.56 -15.17
C ASN A 113 18.37 -17.83 -14.31
N PRO A 114 18.02 -19.03 -14.80
CA PRO A 114 17.96 -20.24 -13.97
C PRO A 114 19.34 -20.72 -13.45
N ALA A 115 20.44 -20.27 -14.06
CA ALA A 115 21.79 -20.58 -13.59
C ALA A 115 22.30 -19.60 -12.52
N GLU A 116 21.59 -18.49 -12.31
CA GLU A 116 21.99 -17.46 -11.36
C GLU A 116 21.72 -17.93 -9.93
N PHE A 117 22.77 -17.92 -9.11
CA PHE A 117 22.72 -18.36 -7.72
C PHE A 117 23.20 -17.28 -6.76
N ASP A 118 23.87 -16.22 -7.25
CA ASP A 118 24.34 -15.11 -6.43
C ASP A 118 23.15 -14.28 -5.96
N PRO A 119 22.85 -14.23 -4.65
CA PRO A 119 21.70 -13.50 -4.13
C PRO A 119 21.70 -12.03 -4.48
N ARG A 120 22.86 -11.42 -4.68
CA ARG A 120 22.96 -10.00 -5.04
C ARG A 120 22.36 -9.73 -6.40
N LYS A 121 22.36 -10.70 -7.31
CA LYS A 121 21.91 -10.56 -8.70
C LYS A 121 20.39 -10.55 -8.83
N TYR A 122 19.67 -11.25 -7.94
CA TYR A 122 18.21 -11.21 -7.91
C TYR A 122 17.63 -10.31 -6.81
N LEU A 123 18.32 -10.15 -5.66
CA LEU A 123 17.89 -9.21 -4.61
C LEU A 123 18.18 -7.75 -4.97
N GLY A 124 19.22 -7.48 -5.78
CA GLY A 124 19.53 -6.13 -6.26
C GLY A 124 18.36 -5.51 -7.02
N PRO A 125 17.89 -6.13 -8.12
CA PRO A 125 16.70 -5.69 -8.85
C PRO A 125 15.45 -5.59 -7.97
N ALA A 126 15.21 -6.55 -7.07
CA ALA A 126 14.06 -6.53 -6.18
C ALA A 126 14.08 -5.33 -5.21
N ARG A 127 15.26 -4.94 -4.72
CA ARG A 127 15.44 -3.74 -3.90
C ARG A 127 15.18 -2.46 -4.70
N GLU A 128 15.64 -2.39 -5.94
CA GLU A 128 15.36 -1.22 -6.80
C GLU A 128 13.87 -1.12 -7.13
N ALA A 129 13.16 -2.24 -7.31
CA ALA A 129 11.71 -2.24 -7.49
C ALA A 129 10.97 -1.69 -6.26
N ILE A 130 11.35 -2.11 -5.05
CA ILE A 130 10.81 -1.53 -3.80
C ILE A 130 11.11 -0.03 -3.74
N LYS A 131 12.34 0.38 -4.03
CA LYS A 131 12.75 1.78 -3.97
C LYS A 131 11.91 2.64 -4.94
N GLY A 132 11.75 2.19 -6.17
CA GLY A 132 10.90 2.85 -7.17
C GLY A 132 9.45 2.97 -6.71
N LEU A 133 8.88 1.88 -6.18
CA LEU A 133 7.53 1.87 -5.60
C LEU A 133 7.40 2.88 -4.45
N VAL A 134 8.33 2.89 -3.50
CA VAL A 134 8.30 3.81 -2.35
C VAL A 134 8.41 5.26 -2.81
N SER A 135 9.33 5.56 -3.75
CA SER A 135 9.45 6.90 -4.35
C SER A 135 8.14 7.33 -5.02
N HIS A 136 7.50 6.44 -5.80
CA HIS A 136 6.19 6.71 -6.42
C HIS A 136 5.14 7.02 -5.35
N LYS A 137 5.03 6.19 -4.29
CA LYS A 137 4.06 6.42 -3.21
C LYS A 137 4.30 7.75 -2.52
N ILE A 138 5.55 8.09 -2.18
CA ILE A 138 5.91 9.34 -1.50
C ILE A 138 5.42 10.56 -2.30
N THR A 139 5.68 10.60 -3.61
CA THR A 139 5.36 11.75 -4.46
C THR A 139 3.88 11.76 -4.88
N ASN A 140 3.39 10.65 -5.43
CA ASN A 140 2.11 10.63 -6.15
C ASN A 140 0.92 10.28 -5.26
N VAL A 141 1.15 9.59 -4.14
CA VAL A 141 0.08 9.09 -3.26
C VAL A 141 0.06 9.85 -1.94
N LEU A 142 1.18 9.86 -1.23
CA LEU A 142 1.30 10.47 0.09
C LEU A 142 1.50 12.00 -0.01
N GLY A 143 2.23 12.47 -1.03
CA GLY A 143 2.64 13.87 -1.20
C GLY A 143 3.48 14.40 -0.05
N SER A 144 4.42 13.57 0.40
CA SER A 144 5.37 13.89 1.48
C SER A 144 6.77 14.21 0.95
N ASP A 145 6.92 14.32 -0.37
CA ASP A 145 8.18 14.72 -0.99
C ASP A 145 8.59 16.14 -0.55
N ASN A 146 9.90 16.34 -0.33
CA ASN A 146 10.48 17.63 0.07
C ASN A 146 9.97 18.18 1.42
N LYS A 147 9.60 17.31 2.38
CA LYS A 147 9.09 17.67 3.72
C LYS A 147 9.97 17.15 4.89
N ALA A 148 11.25 16.90 4.64
CA ALA A 148 12.21 16.38 5.63
C ALA A 148 12.73 17.44 6.60
#